data_AF-A0AAW9CP56-F1
#
_entry.id   AF-A0AAW9CP56-F1
#
_cell.length_a   1.000
_cell.length_b   1.000
_cell.length_c   1.000
_cell.angle_alpha   90.00
_cell.angle_beta   90.00
_cell.angle_gamma   90.00
#
_symmetry.space_group_name_H-M   'P 1'
#
loop_
_entity.id
_entity.type
_entity.pdbx_description
1 polymer ?
#
loop_
_entity_poly.entity_id
_entity_poly.type
_entity_poly.pdbx_seq_one_letter_code
_entity_poly.pdbx_strand_id
1 'polypeptide(L)'
;MATTRRQDTTAVPAEAARTGAARQSDGLSGILIEVCARVAAALALGVFAYAAYTQWRLDPSRITLILLAVSTTLTVGLSLFAEPPKKRDWSPVALFFSLGGTFYYLVFQLTASRQLIPETAGAAIQLFGLFWQLFAKVSLRQSFGILPANRGVVSRGAYRFVRHPMYLGYLIIDTGFLLTNFSARNLIAVVLQIGLQIGRIRREERVLSEDAAYRAYRRSVRYRVIPGLF
;
A
#
# COMPACT_ATOMS: atom_id res chain seq x y z
N MET A 1 80.76 -7.06 -0.22
CA MET A 1 79.79 -5.98 0.05
C MET A 1 78.43 -6.45 -0.44
N ALA A 2 77.61 -6.98 0.46
CA ALA A 2 76.32 -7.59 0.16
C ALA A 2 75.20 -6.66 0.66
N THR A 3 74.36 -6.17 -0.25
CA THR A 3 73.16 -5.38 0.06
C THR A 3 71.92 -6.24 -0.13
N THR A 4 71.35 -6.70 0.98
CA THR A 4 70.10 -7.47 1.05
C THR A 4 68.90 -6.52 0.94
N ARG A 5 68.10 -6.66 -0.12
CA ARG A 5 66.84 -5.94 -0.34
C ARG A 5 65.72 -6.66 0.43
N ARG A 6 65.16 -6.03 1.47
CA ARG A 6 63.93 -6.47 2.15
C ARG A 6 62.77 -6.44 1.16
N GLN A 7 62.05 -7.56 1.03
CA GLN A 7 60.75 -7.62 0.36
C GLN A 7 59.66 -7.21 1.36
N ASP A 8 58.89 -6.19 1.00
CA ASP A 8 57.67 -5.77 1.68
C ASP A 8 56.64 -6.90 1.64
N THR A 9 56.18 -7.29 2.83
CA THR A 9 55.04 -8.19 2.99
C THR A 9 53.77 -7.39 2.75
N THR A 10 53.01 -7.77 1.73
CA THR A 10 51.70 -7.24 1.37
C THR A 10 50.64 -7.58 2.44
N ALA A 11 50.60 -6.80 3.52
CA ALA A 11 49.48 -6.84 4.46
C ALA A 11 48.30 -6.04 3.88
N VAL A 12 47.42 -6.71 3.12
CA VAL A 12 46.07 -6.17 2.85
C VAL A 12 45.34 -6.14 4.21
N PRO A 13 44.98 -4.96 4.78
CA PRO A 13 44.70 -4.88 6.21
C PRO A 13 43.30 -5.42 6.53
N ALA A 14 43.19 -6.13 7.65
CA ALA A 14 41.97 -6.65 8.25
C ALA A 14 40.81 -5.63 8.38
N GLU A 15 41.09 -4.34 8.23
CA GLU A 15 40.14 -3.24 8.22
C GLU A 15 39.20 -3.28 7.00
N ALA A 16 39.71 -3.60 5.81
CA ALA A 16 38.88 -3.77 4.61
C ALA A 16 37.87 -4.93 4.75
N ALA A 17 38.32 -6.04 5.36
CA ALA A 17 37.48 -7.19 5.67
C ALA A 17 36.43 -6.88 6.75
N ARG A 18 36.77 -6.07 7.77
CA ARG A 18 35.83 -5.61 8.81
C ARG A 18 34.78 -4.65 8.26
N THR A 19 35.16 -3.70 7.38
CA THR A 19 34.20 -2.84 6.69
C THR A 19 33.30 -3.59 5.72
N GLY A 20 33.82 -4.65 5.07
CA GLY A 20 33.04 -5.54 4.22
C GLY A 20 32.02 -6.34 5.04
N ALA A 21 32.44 -6.93 6.16
CA ALA A 21 31.57 -7.68 7.06
C ALA A 21 30.49 -6.80 7.71
N ALA A 22 30.83 -5.56 8.12
CA ALA A 22 29.86 -4.61 8.67
C ALA A 22 28.83 -4.14 7.62
N ARG A 23 29.26 -3.85 6.38
CA ARG A 23 28.32 -3.57 5.28
C ARG A 23 27.43 -4.78 4.94
N GLN A 24 27.97 -5.99 5.07
CA GLN A 24 27.25 -7.22 4.77
C GLN A 24 26.25 -7.61 5.88
N SER A 25 26.57 -7.36 7.15
CA SER A 25 25.66 -7.53 8.29
C SER A 25 24.50 -6.53 8.30
N ASP A 26 24.75 -5.29 7.86
CA ASP A 26 23.71 -4.28 7.67
C ASP A 26 22.76 -4.67 6.52
N GLY A 27 23.29 -5.28 5.46
CA GLY A 27 22.50 -5.83 4.35
C GLY A 27 21.64 -7.03 4.77
N LEU A 28 22.20 -8.00 5.51
CA LEU A 28 21.50 -9.18 6.00
C LEU A 28 20.35 -8.83 6.96
N SER A 29 20.58 -7.92 7.90
CA SER A 29 19.56 -7.45 8.85
C SER A 29 18.42 -6.73 8.13
N GLY A 30 18.74 -5.93 7.11
CA GLY A 30 17.74 -5.26 6.27
C GLY A 30 16.86 -6.24 5.49
N ILE A 31 17.47 -7.26 4.87
CA ILE A 31 16.76 -8.33 4.16
C ILE A 31 15.84 -9.10 5.11
N LEU A 32 16.35 -9.47 6.29
CA LEU A 32 15.57 -10.21 7.28
C LEU A 32 14.33 -9.43 7.74
N ILE A 33 14.48 -8.14 8.06
CA ILE A 33 13.37 -7.27 8.45
C ILE A 33 12.31 -7.19 7.34
N GLU A 34 12.75 -7.10 6.08
CA GLU A 34 11.83 -7.04 4.93
C GLU A 34 11.07 -8.35 4.73
N VAL A 35 11.75 -9.49 4.80
CA VAL A 35 11.13 -10.81 4.73
C VAL A 35 10.13 -10.99 5.88
N CYS A 36 10.51 -10.66 7.12
CA CYS A 36 9.62 -10.72 8.27
C CYS A 36 8.37 -9.84 8.08
N ALA A 37 8.53 -8.61 7.58
CA ALA A 37 7.40 -7.72 7.34
C ALA A 37 6.44 -8.26 6.25
N ARG A 38 6.98 -8.83 5.15
CA ARG A 38 6.18 -9.44 4.09
C ARG A 38 5.44 -10.69 4.58
N VAL A 39 6.11 -11.54 5.37
CA VAL A 39 5.49 -12.72 5.98
C VAL A 39 4.37 -12.31 6.94
N ALA A 40 4.60 -11.34 7.82
CA ALA A 40 3.58 -10.82 8.72
C ALA A 40 2.37 -10.25 7.95
N ALA A 41 2.62 -9.51 6.88
CA ALA A 41 1.56 -8.98 6.01
C ALA A 41 0.77 -10.08 5.31
N ALA A 42 1.44 -11.11 4.78
CA ALA A 42 0.81 -12.26 4.15
C ALA A 42 -0.05 -13.06 5.14
N LEU A 43 0.44 -13.28 6.36
CA LEU A 43 -0.29 -13.95 7.43
C LEU A 43 -1.54 -13.16 7.84
N ALA A 44 -1.40 -11.85 8.09
CA ALA A 44 -2.52 -10.98 8.43
C ALA A 44 -3.59 -10.95 7.33
N LEU A 45 -3.17 -10.92 6.06
CA LEU A 45 -4.06 -11.01 4.90
C LEU A 45 -4.77 -12.38 4.86
N GLY A 46 -4.03 -13.47 5.05
CA GLY A 46 -4.57 -14.83 5.07
C GLY A 46 -5.60 -15.05 6.17
N VAL A 47 -5.30 -14.59 7.39
CA VAL A 47 -6.23 -14.63 8.54
C VAL A 47 -7.50 -13.85 8.23
N PHE A 48 -7.38 -12.64 7.68
CA PHE A 48 -8.55 -11.83 7.32
C PHE A 48 -9.39 -12.46 6.20
N ALA A 49 -8.75 -12.95 5.14
CA ALA A 49 -9.44 -13.62 4.05
C ALA A 49 -10.17 -14.89 4.53
N TYR A 50 -9.54 -15.68 5.41
CA TYR A 50 -10.16 -16.83 6.05
C TYR A 50 -11.33 -16.43 6.95
N ALA A 51 -11.21 -15.36 7.72
CA ALA A 51 -12.29 -14.84 8.54
C ALA A 51 -13.50 -14.37 7.69
N ALA A 52 -13.25 -13.68 6.58
CA ALA A 52 -14.31 -13.31 5.63
C ALA A 52 -14.97 -14.55 5.00
N TYR A 53 -14.17 -15.54 4.59
CA TYR A 53 -14.67 -16.79 4.03
C TYR A 53 -15.53 -17.58 5.03
N THR A 54 -15.10 -17.69 6.29
CA THR A 54 -15.88 -18.41 7.31
C THR A 54 -17.22 -17.72 7.60
N GLN A 55 -17.25 -16.39 7.65
CA GLN A 55 -18.51 -15.64 7.79
C GLN A 55 -19.44 -15.81 6.57
N TRP A 56 -18.88 -15.77 5.35
CA TRP A 56 -19.65 -16.04 4.13
C TRP A 56 -20.16 -17.49 4.04
N ARG A 57 -19.39 -18.46 4.53
CA ARG A 57 -19.84 -19.87 4.61
C ARG A 57 -21.04 -20.06 5.52
N LEU A 58 -21.18 -19.25 6.56
CA LEU A 58 -22.33 -19.27 7.46
C LEU A 58 -23.57 -18.64 6.81
N ASP A 59 -23.37 -17.61 6.01
CA ASP A 59 -24.43 -16.94 5.25
C ASP A 59 -23.96 -16.54 3.84
N PRO A 60 -24.14 -17.44 2.85
CA PRO A 60 -23.65 -17.22 1.49
C PRO A 60 -24.29 -16.04 0.76
N SER A 61 -25.40 -15.50 1.28
CA SER A 61 -26.02 -14.30 0.71
C SER A 61 -25.10 -13.08 0.83
N ARG A 62 -24.21 -13.04 1.84
CA ARG A 62 -23.33 -11.91 2.17
C ARG A 62 -22.09 -11.83 1.26
N ILE A 63 -22.33 -11.68 -0.04
CA ILE A 63 -21.30 -11.64 -1.10
C ILE A 63 -20.31 -10.48 -0.88
N THR A 64 -20.71 -9.40 -0.21
CA THR A 64 -19.84 -8.24 0.06
C THR A 64 -18.63 -8.56 0.93
N LEU A 65 -18.69 -9.63 1.75
CA LEU A 65 -17.54 -10.13 2.51
C LEU A 65 -16.45 -10.68 1.60
N ILE A 66 -16.84 -11.45 0.59
CA ILE A 66 -15.91 -12.04 -0.37
C ILE A 66 -15.33 -10.96 -1.28
N LEU A 67 -16.15 -10.03 -1.75
CA LEU A 67 -15.68 -8.89 -2.55
C LEU A 67 -14.69 -8.02 -1.77
N LEU A 68 -14.94 -7.78 -0.48
CA LEU A 68 -13.98 -7.11 0.39
C LEU A 68 -12.67 -7.90 0.48
N ALA A 69 -12.72 -9.20 0.77
CA ALA A 69 -11.52 -10.05 0.85
C ALA A 69 -10.71 -10.07 -0.46
N VAL A 70 -11.39 -10.16 -1.62
CA VAL A 70 -10.77 -10.09 -2.94
C VAL A 70 -10.09 -8.74 -3.16
N SER A 71 -10.76 -7.64 -2.83
CA SER A 71 -10.19 -6.29 -2.98
C SER A 71 -8.97 -6.05 -2.10
N THR A 72 -9.00 -6.54 -0.85
CA THR A 72 -7.88 -6.47 0.09
C THR A 72 -6.72 -7.32 -0.40
N THR A 73 -6.99 -8.52 -0.91
CA THR A 73 -5.97 -9.39 -1.51
C THR A 73 -5.33 -8.75 -2.73
N LEU A 74 -6.12 -8.14 -3.62
CA LEU A 74 -5.62 -7.42 -4.77
C LEU A 74 -4.77 -6.19 -4.36
N THR A 75 -5.03 -5.58 -3.21
CA THR A 75 -4.29 -4.41 -2.72
C THR A 75 -3.00 -4.82 -2.02
N VAL A 76 -3.12 -5.63 -0.99
CA VAL A 76 -2.01 -6.04 -0.12
C VAL A 76 -1.16 -7.09 -0.83
N GLY A 77 -1.77 -8.05 -1.52
CA GLY A 77 -1.05 -9.09 -2.27
C GLY A 77 -0.10 -8.50 -3.32
N LEU A 78 -0.56 -7.53 -4.13
CA LEU A 78 0.34 -6.82 -5.06
C LEU A 78 1.45 -6.05 -4.33
N SER A 79 1.18 -5.56 -3.11
CA SER A 79 2.18 -4.89 -2.29
C SER A 79 3.23 -5.85 -1.70
N LEU A 80 2.96 -7.15 -1.60
CA LEU A 80 3.96 -8.12 -1.14
C LEU A 80 5.08 -8.35 -2.15
N PHE A 81 4.80 -8.08 -3.43
CA PHE A 81 5.71 -8.33 -4.54
C PHE A 81 6.38 -7.07 -5.09
N ALA A 82 5.95 -5.86 -4.67
CA ALA A 82 6.58 -4.68 -5.23
C ALA A 82 8.01 -4.48 -4.72
N GLU A 83 8.82 -3.85 -5.56
CA GLU A 83 10.23 -3.60 -5.28
C GLU A 83 10.43 -2.70 -4.05
N PRO A 84 11.40 -3.03 -3.17
CA PRO A 84 11.77 -2.17 -2.07
C PRO A 84 12.23 -0.80 -2.58
N PRO A 85 11.95 0.29 -1.85
CA PRO A 85 12.23 1.64 -2.32
C PRO A 85 13.74 1.90 -2.31
N LYS A 86 14.22 2.72 -3.26
CA LYS A 86 15.62 3.18 -3.28
C LYS A 86 15.97 4.12 -2.11
N LYS A 87 14.97 4.75 -1.48
CA LYS A 87 15.10 5.55 -0.24
C LYS A 87 13.93 5.24 0.69
N ARG A 88 14.22 4.89 1.93
CA ARG A 88 13.21 4.52 2.95
C ARG A 88 13.05 5.67 3.95
N ASP A 89 11.88 6.30 3.97
CA ASP A 89 11.51 7.29 4.99
C ASP A 89 11.11 6.54 6.26
N TRP A 90 12.01 6.51 7.23
CA TRP A 90 11.84 5.86 8.52
C TRP A 90 11.18 6.75 9.58
N SER A 91 10.68 7.94 9.19
CA SER A 91 10.01 8.80 10.17
C SER A 91 8.81 8.07 10.78
N PRO A 92 8.58 8.18 12.11
CA PRO A 92 7.46 7.50 12.79
C PRO A 92 6.11 7.78 12.13
N VAL A 93 5.96 9.00 11.60
CA VAL A 93 4.77 9.44 10.87
C VAL A 93 4.63 8.74 9.52
N ALA A 94 5.71 8.49 8.77
CA ALA A 94 5.66 7.74 7.51
C ALA A 94 5.26 6.29 7.75
N LEU A 95 5.82 5.68 8.80
CA LEU A 95 5.50 4.32 9.21
C LEU A 95 4.04 4.20 9.64
N PHE A 96 3.53 5.14 10.44
CA PHE A 96 2.14 5.17 10.86
C PHE A 96 1.16 5.17 9.68
N PHE A 97 1.34 6.08 8.72
CA PHE A 97 0.45 6.17 7.56
C PHE A 97 0.57 4.97 6.63
N SER A 98 1.78 4.42 6.47
CA SER A 98 2.02 3.28 5.59
C SER A 98 1.49 1.97 6.19
N LEU A 99 1.83 1.67 7.44
CA LEU A 99 1.35 0.49 8.16
C LEU A 99 -0.15 0.60 8.41
N GLY A 100 -0.62 1.73 8.94
CA GLY A 100 -2.04 1.98 9.17
C GLY A 100 -2.85 1.79 7.90
N GLY A 101 -2.48 2.45 6.81
CA GLY A 101 -3.21 2.33 5.54
C GLY A 101 -3.09 0.95 4.87
N THR A 102 -2.08 0.15 5.23
CA THR A 102 -1.93 -1.23 4.74
C THR A 102 -2.79 -2.19 5.55
N PHE A 103 -2.84 -2.03 6.87
CA PHE A 103 -3.45 -2.98 7.81
C PHE A 103 -4.82 -2.54 8.36
N TYR A 104 -5.36 -1.39 7.95
CA TYR A 104 -6.66 -0.89 8.42
C TYR A 104 -7.79 -1.91 8.28
N TYR A 105 -7.72 -2.81 7.30
CA TYR A 105 -8.75 -3.82 7.04
C TYR A 105 -8.98 -4.75 8.24
N LEU A 106 -7.98 -4.93 9.11
CA LEU A 106 -8.11 -5.71 10.35
C LEU A 106 -9.07 -5.07 11.37
N VAL A 107 -9.36 -3.77 11.21
CA VAL A 107 -10.31 -3.06 12.06
C VAL A 107 -11.75 -3.44 11.70
N PHE A 108 -12.04 -3.90 10.48
CA PHE A 108 -13.39 -4.28 10.08
C PHE A 108 -13.94 -5.44 10.94
N GLN A 109 -15.19 -5.26 11.35
CA GLN A 109 -16.03 -6.26 11.99
C GLN A 109 -16.83 -7.02 10.93
N LEU A 110 -16.42 -8.26 10.66
CA LEU A 110 -17.04 -9.14 9.66
C LEU A 110 -18.34 -9.80 10.15
N THR A 111 -18.58 -9.80 11.47
CA THR A 111 -19.80 -10.36 12.09
C THR A 111 -20.99 -9.40 12.07
N ALA A 112 -20.80 -8.14 11.68
CA ALA A 112 -21.88 -7.15 11.65
C ALA A 112 -22.86 -7.47 10.51
N SER A 113 -24.14 -7.66 10.84
CA SER A 113 -25.18 -8.07 9.89
C SER A 113 -26.25 -7.00 9.63
N ARG A 114 -26.11 -5.80 10.21
CA ARG A 114 -27.08 -4.72 10.02
C ARG A 114 -26.94 -4.12 8.63
N GLN A 115 -27.89 -4.42 7.76
CA GLN A 115 -27.97 -3.87 6.40
C GLN A 115 -28.71 -2.54 6.40
N LEU A 116 -28.09 -1.47 5.88
CA LEU A 116 -28.75 -0.21 5.56
C LEU A 116 -29.25 -0.20 4.11
N ILE A 117 -28.58 -0.95 3.24
CA ILE A 117 -28.97 -1.18 1.84
C ILE A 117 -28.98 -2.69 1.55
N PRO A 118 -29.71 -3.14 0.53
CA PRO A 118 -29.69 -4.54 0.10
C PRO A 118 -28.29 -4.99 -0.32
N GLU A 119 -27.99 -6.25 -0.07
CA GLU A 119 -26.68 -6.84 -0.35
C GLU A 119 -26.26 -6.75 -1.83
N THR A 120 -27.23 -6.86 -2.75
CA THR A 120 -27.00 -6.70 -4.20
C THR A 120 -26.56 -5.27 -4.56
N ALA A 121 -27.12 -4.26 -3.90
CA ALA A 121 -26.73 -2.87 -4.10
C ALA A 121 -25.32 -2.61 -3.55
N GLY A 122 -25.00 -3.13 -2.36
CA GLY A 122 -23.65 -3.05 -1.80
C GLY A 122 -22.61 -3.77 -2.66
N ALA A 123 -22.95 -4.96 -3.17
CA ALA A 123 -22.09 -5.71 -4.08
C ALA A 123 -21.86 -4.95 -5.39
N ALA A 124 -22.88 -4.32 -5.98
CA ALA A 124 -22.73 -3.50 -7.17
C ALA A 124 -21.79 -2.30 -6.93
N ILE A 125 -21.91 -1.62 -5.78
CA ILE A 125 -21.00 -0.54 -5.39
C ILE A 125 -19.56 -1.07 -5.28
N GLN A 126 -19.35 -2.20 -4.61
CA GLN A 126 -18.01 -2.79 -4.47
C GLN A 126 -17.42 -3.25 -5.80
N LEU A 127 -18.22 -3.85 -6.68
CA LEU A 127 -17.79 -4.25 -8.02
C LEU A 127 -17.37 -3.04 -8.86
N PHE A 128 -18.11 -1.93 -8.78
CA PHE A 128 -17.71 -0.68 -9.42
C PHE A 128 -16.39 -0.15 -8.84
N GLY A 129 -16.24 -0.16 -7.53
CA GLY A 129 -14.99 0.25 -6.87
C GLY A 129 -13.80 -0.64 -7.23
N LEU A 130 -14.00 -1.96 -7.32
CA LEU A 130 -13.01 -2.94 -7.79
C LEU A 130 -12.62 -2.70 -9.24
N PHE A 131 -13.59 -2.48 -10.12
CA PHE A 131 -13.34 -2.11 -11.51
C PHE A 131 -12.52 -0.81 -11.60
N TRP A 132 -12.91 0.23 -10.86
CA TRP A 132 -12.18 1.49 -10.83
C TRP A 132 -10.75 1.33 -10.29
N GLN A 133 -10.58 0.54 -9.23
CA GLN A 133 -9.28 0.20 -8.66
C GLN A 133 -8.39 -0.53 -9.69
N LEU A 134 -8.93 -1.51 -10.42
CA LEU A 134 -8.22 -2.22 -11.47
C LEU A 134 -7.86 -1.29 -12.62
N PHE A 135 -8.79 -0.44 -13.06
CA PHE A 135 -8.54 0.57 -14.09
C PHE A 135 -7.42 1.54 -13.69
N ALA A 136 -7.39 1.97 -12.42
CA ALA A 136 -6.32 2.80 -11.88
C ALA A 136 -4.97 2.08 -11.86
N LYS A 137 -4.92 0.82 -11.41
CA LYS A 137 -3.69 0.01 -11.40
C LYS A 137 -3.18 -0.26 -12.82
N VAL A 138 -4.07 -0.61 -13.75
CA VAL A 138 -3.72 -0.81 -15.16
C VAL A 138 -3.26 0.50 -15.79
N SER A 139 -3.83 1.65 -15.41
CA SER A 139 -3.38 2.95 -15.93
C SER A 139 -1.93 3.28 -15.53
N LEU A 140 -1.42 2.73 -14.42
CA LEU A 140 -0.03 2.90 -14.00
C LEU A 140 0.98 2.03 -14.78
N ARG A 141 0.55 0.93 -15.42
CA ARG A 141 1.37 -0.12 -16.07
C ARG A 141 2.79 -0.30 -15.50
N GLN A 142 3.78 0.46 -15.97
CA GLN A 142 5.21 0.36 -15.61
C GLN A 142 5.65 1.20 -14.40
N SER A 143 4.79 2.05 -13.83
CA SER A 143 5.14 2.99 -12.74
C SER A 143 4.60 2.60 -11.36
N PHE A 144 3.98 1.42 -11.19
CA PHE A 144 3.40 0.99 -9.91
C PHE A 144 4.47 0.65 -8.86
N GLY A 145 4.54 1.42 -7.77
CA GLY A 145 5.39 1.16 -6.61
C GLY A 145 4.66 1.53 -5.33
N ILE A 146 4.89 0.79 -4.24
CA ILE A 146 4.21 0.98 -2.94
C ILE A 146 4.65 2.28 -2.25
N LEU A 147 5.81 2.80 -2.64
CA LEU A 147 6.49 3.92 -1.97
C LEU A 147 6.72 5.07 -2.95
N PRO A 148 6.79 6.32 -2.44
CA PRO A 148 7.01 7.49 -3.28
C PRO A 148 8.37 7.40 -3.97
N ALA A 149 8.37 7.13 -5.27
CA ALA A 149 9.55 7.16 -6.11
C ALA A 149 9.18 7.83 -7.44
N ASN A 150 10.00 8.76 -7.90
CA ASN A 150 9.78 9.43 -9.18
C ASN A 150 10.05 8.45 -10.33
N ARG A 151 8.98 7.80 -10.82
CA ARG A 151 9.00 6.85 -11.96
C ARG A 151 8.38 7.45 -13.23
N GLY A 152 8.37 8.78 -13.34
CA GLY A 152 7.68 9.52 -14.39
C GLY A 152 6.21 9.79 -14.03
N VAL A 153 5.72 10.99 -14.36
CA VAL A 153 4.35 11.41 -14.04
C VAL A 153 3.36 10.81 -15.03
N VAL A 154 2.54 9.88 -14.56
CA VAL A 154 1.45 9.30 -15.35
C VAL A 154 0.22 10.22 -15.28
N SER A 155 -0.21 10.74 -16.43
CA SER A 155 -1.38 11.63 -16.57
C SER A 155 -2.48 11.05 -17.47
N ARG A 156 -2.39 9.75 -17.82
CA ARG A 156 -3.31 9.05 -18.72
C ARG A 156 -4.24 8.09 -17.96
N GLY A 157 -5.34 7.68 -18.58
CA GLY A 157 -6.31 6.74 -17.99
C GLY A 157 -7.01 7.35 -16.77
N ALA A 158 -7.11 6.57 -15.68
CA ALA A 158 -7.78 6.99 -14.45
C ALA A 158 -7.18 8.29 -13.84
N TYR A 159 -5.88 8.51 -14.07
CA TYR A 159 -5.14 9.68 -13.58
C TYR A 159 -5.54 10.99 -14.29
N ARG A 160 -6.30 10.92 -15.38
CA ARG A 160 -6.83 12.14 -16.01
C ARG A 160 -8.01 12.74 -15.24
N PHE A 161 -8.69 11.95 -14.41
CA PHE A 161 -9.87 12.37 -13.67
C PHE A 161 -9.50 12.92 -12.29
N VAL A 162 -8.66 12.19 -11.56
CA VAL A 162 -8.21 12.53 -10.21
C VAL A 162 -6.76 12.09 -10.04
N ARG A 163 -6.00 12.76 -9.17
CA ARG A 163 -4.56 12.47 -8.99
C ARG A 163 -4.29 11.12 -8.32
N HIS A 164 -5.24 10.64 -7.54
CA HIS A 164 -5.14 9.48 -6.64
C HIS A 164 -6.30 8.49 -6.87
N PRO A 165 -6.46 7.95 -8.10
CA PRO A 165 -7.66 7.20 -8.48
C PRO A 165 -7.79 5.85 -7.75
N MET A 166 -6.69 5.22 -7.35
CA MET A 166 -6.75 3.97 -6.57
C MET A 166 -7.48 4.15 -5.24
N TYR A 167 -7.21 5.27 -4.56
CA TYR A 167 -7.80 5.62 -3.27
C TYR A 167 -9.31 5.86 -3.37
N LEU A 168 -9.79 6.41 -4.50
CA LEU A 168 -11.22 6.51 -4.78
C LEU A 168 -11.87 5.13 -4.88
N GLY A 169 -11.20 4.17 -5.53
CA GLY A 169 -11.67 2.78 -5.61
C GLY A 169 -11.82 2.15 -4.23
N TYR A 170 -10.84 2.37 -3.34
CA TYR A 170 -10.89 1.86 -1.96
C TYR A 170 -12.08 2.43 -1.20
N LEU A 171 -12.27 3.76 -1.29
CA LEU A 171 -13.39 4.43 -0.64
C LEU A 171 -14.75 3.89 -1.09
N ILE A 172 -14.92 3.64 -2.39
CA ILE A 172 -16.15 3.07 -2.94
C ILE A 172 -16.39 1.65 -2.39
N ILE A 173 -15.35 0.81 -2.38
CA ILE A 173 -15.44 -0.57 -1.87
C ILE A 173 -15.80 -0.58 -0.38
N ASP A 174 -15.12 0.24 0.41
CA ASP A 174 -15.34 0.35 1.86
C ASP A 174 -16.74 0.89 2.18
N THR A 175 -17.24 1.81 1.36
CA THR A 175 -18.61 2.34 1.49
C THR A 175 -19.65 1.26 1.19
N GLY A 176 -19.47 0.49 0.11
CA GLY A 176 -20.35 -0.64 -0.21
C GLY A 176 -20.40 -1.66 0.93
N PHE A 177 -19.23 -1.98 1.51
CA PHE A 177 -19.15 -2.87 2.67
C PHE A 177 -19.83 -2.30 3.92
N LEU A 178 -19.56 -1.03 4.25
CA LEU A 178 -20.11 -0.38 5.44
C LEU A 178 -21.63 -0.34 5.42
N LEU A 179 -22.22 -0.02 4.26
CA LEU A 179 -23.67 0.13 4.13
C LEU A 179 -24.40 -1.22 4.24
N THR A 180 -23.78 -2.34 3.87
CA THR A 180 -24.36 -3.67 4.04
C THR A 180 -24.01 -4.33 5.38
N ASN A 181 -22.91 -3.92 6.01
CA ASN A 181 -22.43 -4.49 7.27
C ASN A 181 -22.27 -3.40 8.34
N PHE A 182 -23.32 -2.60 8.57
CA PHE A 182 -23.19 -1.40 9.38
C PHE A 182 -22.93 -1.72 10.86
N SER A 183 -21.85 -1.16 11.40
CA SER A 183 -21.56 -1.13 12.83
C SER A 183 -20.73 0.10 13.17
N ALA A 184 -20.74 0.52 14.43
CA ALA A 184 -19.88 1.62 14.88
C ALA A 184 -18.39 1.34 14.59
N ARG A 185 -17.97 0.08 14.74
CA ARG A 185 -16.60 -0.35 14.44
C ARG A 185 -16.27 -0.26 12.94
N ASN A 186 -17.21 -0.63 12.06
CA ASN A 186 -17.01 -0.51 10.61
C ASN A 186 -17.01 0.96 10.16
N LEU A 187 -17.84 1.80 10.76
CA LEU A 187 -17.81 3.23 10.52
C LEU A 187 -16.46 3.84 10.93
N ILE A 188 -15.96 3.49 12.12
CA ILE A 188 -14.63 3.91 12.60
C ILE A 188 -13.54 3.42 11.65
N ALA A 189 -13.60 2.18 11.16
CA ALA A 189 -12.63 1.65 10.21
C ALA A 189 -12.57 2.48 8.92
N VAL A 190 -13.73 2.85 8.35
CA VAL A 190 -13.82 3.67 7.14
C VAL A 190 -13.30 5.08 7.38
N VAL A 191 -13.69 5.72 8.49
CA VAL A 191 -13.22 7.07 8.85
C VAL A 191 -11.71 7.09 9.07
N LEU A 192 -11.19 6.10 9.81
CA LEU A 192 -9.75 5.92 10.03
C LEU A 192 -9.02 5.74 8.70
N GLN A 193 -9.55 4.91 7.81
CA GLN A 193 -8.98 4.67 6.49
C GLN A 193 -8.92 5.95 5.65
N ILE A 194 -9.98 6.76 5.63
CA ILE A 194 -9.96 8.07 4.94
C ILE A 194 -8.85 8.97 5.50
N GLY A 195 -8.74 9.07 6.82
CA GLY A 195 -7.69 9.87 7.47
C GLY A 195 -6.28 9.39 7.13
N LEU A 196 -6.06 8.07 7.15
CA LEU A 196 -4.79 7.45 6.78
C LEU A 196 -4.43 7.70 5.31
N GLN A 197 -5.39 7.54 4.41
CA GLN A 197 -5.21 7.83 2.98
C GLN A 197 -4.89 9.30 2.72
N ILE A 198 -5.59 10.23 3.37
CA ILE A 198 -5.29 11.67 3.24
C ILE A 198 -3.85 11.97 3.68
N GLY A 199 -3.41 11.38 4.79
CA GLY A 199 -2.03 11.52 5.25
C GLY A 199 -1.00 10.96 4.27
N ARG A 200 -1.25 9.76 3.72
CA ARG A 200 -0.42 9.15 2.67
C ARG A 200 -0.33 10.03 1.44
N ILE A 201 -1.47 10.48 0.92
CA ILE A 201 -1.58 11.36 -0.25
C ILE A 201 -0.76 12.62 -0.04
N ARG A 202 -0.93 13.33 1.09
CA ARG A 202 -0.19 14.59 1.35
C ARG A 202 1.33 14.39 1.37
N ARG A 203 1.80 13.27 1.91
CA ARG A 203 3.24 12.93 1.91
C ARG A 203 3.74 12.58 0.52
N GLU A 204 2.98 11.76 -0.20
CA GLU A 204 3.29 11.38 -1.57
C GLU A 204 3.36 12.63 -2.47
N GLU A 205 2.37 13.52 -2.40
CA GLU A 205 2.38 14.77 -3.17
C GLU A 205 3.53 15.70 -2.77
N ARG A 206 3.95 15.71 -1.49
CA ARG A 206 5.10 16.52 -1.05
C ARG A 206 6.38 16.06 -1.73
N VAL A 207 6.63 14.75 -1.75
CA VAL A 207 7.81 14.17 -2.42
C VAL A 207 7.71 14.35 -3.93
N LEU A 208 6.55 14.08 -4.53
CA LEU A 208 6.36 14.22 -5.98
C LEU A 208 6.46 15.68 -6.44
N SER A 209 6.12 16.65 -5.59
CA SER A 209 6.21 18.08 -5.93
C SER A 209 7.65 18.58 -6.12
N GLU A 210 8.66 17.80 -5.74
CA GLU A 210 10.06 18.07 -6.07
C GLU A 210 10.30 18.01 -7.59
N ASP A 211 9.52 17.20 -8.33
CA ASP A 211 9.56 17.11 -9.79
C ASP A 211 8.73 18.21 -10.48
N ALA A 212 9.35 18.90 -11.44
CA ALA A 212 8.69 19.89 -12.29
C ALA A 212 7.51 19.31 -13.10
N ALA A 213 7.62 18.08 -13.60
CA ALA A 213 6.57 17.42 -14.36
C ALA A 213 5.32 17.17 -13.49
N TYR A 214 5.51 16.81 -12.22
CA TYR A 214 4.40 16.65 -11.29
C TYR A 214 3.73 17.99 -10.95
N ARG A 215 4.52 19.06 -10.79
CA ARG A 215 3.97 20.40 -10.58
C ARG A 215 3.10 20.85 -11.75
N ALA A 216 3.49 20.53 -13.00
CA ALA A 216 2.68 20.80 -14.18
C ALA A 216 1.40 19.95 -14.19
N TYR A 217 1.50 18.66 -13.91
CA TYR A 217 0.35 17.76 -13.84
C TYR A 217 -0.68 18.19 -12.78
N ARG A 218 -0.22 18.62 -11.60
CA ARG A 218 -1.10 19.14 -10.53
C ARG A 218 -1.91 20.36 -10.95
N ARG A 219 -1.44 21.14 -11.92
CA ARG A 219 -2.22 22.27 -12.49
C ARG A 219 -3.33 21.78 -13.42
N SER A 220 -3.10 20.69 -14.15
CA SER A 220 -4.10 20.10 -15.05
C SER A 220 -5.18 19.28 -14.33
N VAL A 221 -4.82 18.57 -13.25
CA VAL A 221 -5.75 17.72 -12.49
C VAL A 221 -5.91 18.26 -11.08
N ARG A 222 -7.00 19.01 -10.86
CA ARG A 222 -7.24 19.75 -9.60
C ARG A 222 -7.59 18.83 -8.44
N TYR A 223 -8.34 17.76 -8.68
CA TYR A 223 -8.86 16.87 -7.64
C TYR A 223 -7.85 15.78 -7.27
N ARG A 224 -7.79 15.42 -5.98
CA ARG A 224 -6.97 14.34 -5.45
C ARG A 224 -7.70 13.02 -5.59
N VAL A 225 -8.85 12.87 -4.96
CA VAL A 225 -9.60 11.61 -4.84
C VAL A 225 -11.06 11.78 -5.28
N ILE A 226 -11.75 12.81 -4.83
CA ILE A 226 -13.19 13.02 -5.08
C ILE A 226 -13.36 14.28 -5.94
N PRO A 227 -13.84 14.15 -7.19
CA PRO A 227 -14.14 15.31 -8.03
C PRO A 227 -15.09 16.28 -7.31
N GLY A 228 -14.72 17.55 -7.26
CA GLY A 228 -15.50 18.62 -6.62
C GLY A 228 -15.26 18.82 -5.12
N LEU A 229 -14.65 17.86 -4.41
CA LEU A 229 -14.44 17.96 -2.96
C LEU A 229 -12.96 17.92 -2.57
N PHE A 230 -12.22 16.90 -3.01
CA PHE A 230 -10.84 16.67 -2.57
C PHE A 230 -9.95 16.16 -3.68
#